data_AF-A0A7H0VHL6-F1
#
_entry.id   AF-A0A7H0VHL6-F1
#
_cell.length_a   1.000
_cell.length_b   1.000
_cell.length_c   1.000
_cell.angle_alpha   90.00
_cell.angle_beta   90.00
_cell.angle_gamma   90.00
#
_symmetry.space_group_name_H-M   'P 1'
#
loop_
_entity.id
_entity.type
_entity.pdbx_description
1 polymer ?
#
loop_
_entity_poly.entity_id
_entity_poly.type
_entity_poly.pdbx_seq_one_letter_code
_entity_poly.pdbx_strand_id
1 'polypeptide(L)'
;MKKTLPVLIFLISLLSIQLSGQRHADPWEVYRGKYCYSISPAEYIGDTVKIWAEGGTYSGFCNGKSEKFAWASDSLKKLCDCNYRPKEGELGIIRFASPDSEDRIGIENILYLAEFNGHLVTIGCGSIIEKDSLSISEQDRKLQRRDSVENAIYAKGCAFKTAYFQGSPYAAGTFPIDRKAENLCCELQAKDVDTLLLLKAFYDNHGLGESNYEAVIWTENGRSYYRIFQNINNRLIQSANLDIDFRKAIDFFTQHQSSILNSEPQSLEAWSHPFTYLIQFKIGNKFYQESIAEYSLVGNPEHPKTTWINLIMSPIKAHIKS
;
A
#
# COMPACT_ATOMS: atom_id res chain seq x y z
N MET A 1 16.60 12.89 47.92
CA MET A 1 16.29 13.42 46.57
C MET A 1 17.48 13.18 45.65
N LYS A 2 17.33 12.38 44.58
CA LYS A 2 18.24 12.18 43.41
C LYS A 2 18.04 10.77 42.79
N LYS A 3 16.82 10.46 42.31
CA LYS A 3 16.54 9.25 41.52
C LYS A 3 15.65 9.50 40.28
N THR A 4 15.33 10.76 39.99
CA THR A 4 14.41 11.16 38.91
C THR A 4 15.12 11.47 37.58
N LEU A 5 16.44 11.60 37.56
CA LEU A 5 17.18 11.97 36.36
C LEU A 5 17.40 10.84 35.33
N PRO A 6 17.65 9.56 35.69
CA PRO A 6 17.89 8.52 34.68
C PRO A 6 16.61 8.09 33.95
N VAL A 7 15.43 8.30 34.54
CA VAL A 7 14.13 7.98 33.91
C VAL A 7 13.78 8.97 32.81
N LEU A 8 14.15 10.25 32.98
CA LEU A 8 13.87 11.29 31.99
C LEU A 8 14.72 11.13 30.71
N ILE A 9 15.98 10.71 30.85
CA ILE A 9 16.88 10.48 29.71
C ILE A 9 16.41 9.28 28.89
N PHE A 10 15.92 8.21 29.53
CA PHE A 10 15.41 7.02 28.85
C PHE A 10 14.11 7.30 28.05
N LEU A 11 13.23 8.15 28.58
CA LEU A 11 12.01 8.60 27.91
C LEU A 11 12.29 9.52 26.71
N ILE A 12 13.29 10.41 26.82
CA ILE A 12 13.68 11.30 25.71
C ILE A 12 14.33 10.49 24.58
N SER A 13 15.11 9.44 24.89
CA SER A 13 15.65 8.54 23.85
C SER A 13 14.56 7.73 23.13
N LEU A 14 13.50 7.30 23.82
CA LEU A 14 12.36 6.60 23.21
C LEU A 14 11.51 7.52 22.31
N LEU A 15 11.34 8.79 22.70
CA LEU A 15 10.65 9.80 21.89
C LEU A 15 11.46 10.25 20.67
N SER A 16 12.80 10.23 20.77
CA SER A 16 13.69 10.59 19.65
C SER A 16 13.70 9.52 18.55
N ILE A 17 13.46 8.25 18.90
CA ILE A 17 13.37 7.13 17.95
C ILE A 17 12.03 7.15 17.18
N GLN A 18 10.98 7.78 17.73
CA GLN A 18 9.69 7.92 17.06
C GLN A 18 9.58 9.14 16.13
N LEU A 19 10.50 10.10 16.21
CA LEU A 19 10.45 11.36 15.45
C LEU A 19 11.48 11.45 14.32
N SER A 20 12.40 10.48 14.19
CA SER A 20 13.21 10.34 12.99
C SER A 20 12.39 9.67 11.88
N GLY A 21 11.63 10.49 11.17
CA GLY A 21 11.20 10.32 9.79
C GLY A 21 10.82 8.91 9.35
N GLN A 22 9.51 8.66 9.30
CA GLN A 22 8.95 7.93 8.15
C GLN A 22 9.24 8.76 6.90
N ARG A 23 10.48 8.70 6.39
CA ARG A 23 10.61 8.53 4.95
C ARG A 23 9.97 7.18 4.73
N HIS A 24 8.82 7.16 4.06
CA HIS A 24 8.53 6.07 3.15
C HIS A 24 9.76 6.03 2.24
N ALA A 25 10.75 5.22 2.63
CA ALA A 25 11.79 4.86 1.73
C ALA A 25 11.01 4.20 0.60
N ASP A 26 11.05 4.83 -0.56
CA ASP A 26 10.48 4.27 -1.77
C ASP A 26 10.91 2.79 -1.78
N PRO A 27 10.01 1.80 -1.90
CA PRO A 27 10.43 0.39 -1.91
C PRO A 27 11.55 0.11 -2.93
N TRP A 28 11.71 0.99 -3.92
CA TRP A 28 12.81 1.02 -4.89
C TRP A 28 14.13 1.67 -4.41
N GLU A 29 14.12 2.55 -3.41
CA GLU A 29 15.31 3.20 -2.83
C GLU A 29 16.05 2.31 -1.82
N VAL A 30 15.41 1.27 -1.25
CA VAL A 30 15.97 0.60 -0.06
C VAL A 30 17.07 -0.42 -0.35
N TYR A 31 17.16 -1.05 -1.53
CA TYR A 31 18.09 -2.20 -1.68
C TYR A 31 18.76 -2.34 -3.04
N ARG A 32 19.46 -1.29 -3.49
CA ARG A 32 20.63 -1.52 -4.36
C ARG A 32 21.75 -2.03 -3.43
N GLY A 33 21.95 -3.34 -3.34
CA GLY A 33 22.93 -3.94 -2.44
C GLY A 33 24.37 -3.45 -2.70
N LYS A 34 25.33 -3.80 -1.84
CA LYS A 34 26.76 -3.41 -1.99
C LYS A 34 27.31 -3.68 -3.40
N TYR A 35 26.75 -4.67 -4.08
CA TYR A 35 27.06 -5.10 -5.43
C TYR A 35 26.79 -4.04 -6.52
N CYS A 36 25.92 -3.04 -6.29
CA CYS A 36 25.68 -1.95 -7.23
C CYS A 36 26.53 -0.71 -6.97
N TYR A 37 26.99 -0.49 -5.73
CA TYR A 37 27.65 0.77 -5.34
C TYR A 37 29.18 0.68 -5.31
N SER A 38 29.76 -0.47 -5.63
CA SER A 38 31.22 -0.63 -5.59
C SER A 38 31.93 0.04 -6.76
N ILE A 39 33.10 0.59 -6.45
CA ILE A 39 34.06 1.13 -7.41
C ILE A 39 34.82 -0.02 -8.11
N SER A 40 34.96 -1.18 -7.46
CA SER A 40 35.66 -2.36 -7.98
C SER A 40 34.79 -3.62 -7.90
N PRO A 41 33.91 -3.88 -8.89
CA PRO A 41 32.98 -5.01 -8.87
C PRO A 41 33.68 -6.38 -8.84
N ALA A 42 34.94 -6.44 -9.29
CA ALA A 42 35.76 -7.64 -9.27
C ALA A 42 36.05 -8.16 -7.85
N GLU A 43 35.95 -7.31 -6.81
CA GLU A 43 36.16 -7.70 -5.42
C GLU A 43 35.11 -8.71 -4.91
N TYR A 44 33.95 -8.77 -5.57
CA TYR A 44 32.85 -9.67 -5.19
C TYR A 44 32.89 -11.02 -5.91
N ILE A 45 33.92 -11.30 -6.72
CA ILE A 45 34.09 -12.63 -7.30
C ILE A 45 34.29 -13.65 -6.17
N GLY A 46 33.45 -14.68 -6.14
CA GLY A 46 33.42 -15.70 -5.09
C GLY A 46 32.37 -15.44 -4.01
N ASP A 47 31.77 -14.26 -3.94
CA ASP A 47 30.69 -13.99 -2.98
C ASP A 47 29.48 -14.90 -3.25
N THR A 48 28.94 -15.46 -2.17
CA THR A 48 27.62 -16.09 -2.20
C THR A 48 26.54 -15.02 -2.12
N VAL A 49 25.66 -15.00 -3.13
CA VAL A 49 24.59 -14.01 -3.27
C VAL A 49 23.24 -14.70 -3.29
N LYS A 50 22.18 -13.94 -2.98
CA LYS A 50 20.79 -14.36 -3.08
C LYS A 50 20.06 -13.53 -4.12
N ILE A 51 19.16 -14.14 -4.89
CA ILE A 51 18.26 -13.41 -5.79
C ILE A 51 17.24 -12.61 -4.97
N TRP A 52 17.19 -11.30 -5.19
CA TRP A 52 16.28 -10.40 -4.47
C TRP A 52 14.85 -10.51 -4.98
N ALA A 53 14.63 -10.45 -6.29
CA ALA A 53 13.33 -10.55 -6.95
C ALA A 53 13.46 -11.42 -8.21
N GLU A 54 12.44 -12.21 -8.52
CA GLU A 54 12.43 -13.03 -9.75
C GLU A 54 12.55 -12.10 -10.98
N GLY A 55 13.53 -12.37 -11.86
CA GLY A 55 13.88 -11.49 -12.97
C GLY A 55 15.35 -11.03 -12.94
N GLY A 56 15.65 -9.93 -13.63
CA GLY A 56 17.01 -9.34 -13.61
C GLY A 56 18.07 -10.06 -14.45
N THR A 57 17.72 -11.16 -15.10
CA THR A 57 18.58 -11.81 -16.09
C THR A 57 18.51 -11.06 -17.42
N TYR A 58 19.66 -10.66 -17.96
CA TYR A 58 19.71 -9.93 -19.23
C TYR A 58 19.90 -10.90 -20.39
N SER A 59 18.81 -11.40 -20.98
CA SER A 59 18.89 -12.31 -22.13
C SER A 59 19.44 -11.63 -23.39
N GLY A 60 19.20 -10.33 -23.56
CA GLY A 60 19.79 -9.50 -24.63
C GLY A 60 21.32 -9.40 -24.56
N PHE A 61 21.88 -9.68 -23.39
CA PHE A 61 23.33 -9.74 -23.13
C PHE A 61 23.98 -10.98 -23.73
N CYS A 62 23.35 -12.14 -23.57
CA CYS A 62 23.86 -13.41 -24.10
C CYS A 62 23.58 -13.54 -25.62
N ASN A 63 22.57 -12.84 -26.14
CA ASN A 63 22.21 -12.84 -27.56
C ASN A 63 22.97 -11.78 -28.40
N GLY A 64 23.84 -10.95 -27.79
CA GLY A 64 24.70 -9.99 -28.51
C GLY A 64 23.99 -8.83 -29.20
N LYS A 65 22.74 -8.53 -28.83
CA LYS A 65 21.95 -7.44 -29.44
C LYS A 65 22.10 -6.09 -28.73
N SER A 66 22.87 -6.04 -27.65
CA SER A 66 23.20 -4.80 -26.96
C SER A 66 24.60 -4.35 -27.36
N GLU A 67 24.69 -3.30 -28.18
CA GLU A 67 25.95 -2.60 -28.50
C GLU A 67 26.56 -1.91 -27.27
N LYS A 68 25.82 -1.83 -26.15
CA LYS A 68 26.20 -1.07 -24.95
C LYS A 68 26.98 -1.85 -23.90
N PHE A 69 27.20 -3.15 -24.10
CA PHE A 69 27.87 -3.97 -23.11
C PHE A 69 28.92 -4.88 -23.71
N ALA A 70 30.19 -4.55 -23.43
CA ALA A 70 31.33 -5.37 -23.82
C ALA A 70 31.43 -6.62 -22.93
N TRP A 71 31.61 -7.78 -23.55
CA TRP A 71 32.03 -8.99 -22.83
C TRP A 71 33.47 -8.84 -22.37
N ALA A 72 33.80 -9.36 -21.19
CA ALA A 72 35.20 -9.55 -20.79
C ALA A 72 35.91 -10.55 -21.73
N SER A 73 35.19 -11.51 -22.34
CA SER A 73 35.63 -12.28 -23.52
C SER A 73 34.49 -13.07 -24.19
N ASP A 74 34.66 -13.44 -25.47
CA ASP A 74 33.76 -14.35 -26.20
C ASP A 74 33.66 -15.75 -25.57
N SER A 75 34.67 -16.16 -24.80
CA SER A 75 34.67 -17.45 -24.10
C SER A 75 33.66 -17.46 -22.94
N LEU A 76 33.55 -16.35 -22.20
CA LEU A 76 32.58 -16.18 -21.12
C LEU A 76 31.14 -16.11 -21.67
N LYS A 77 30.97 -15.55 -22.87
CA LYS A 77 29.69 -15.50 -23.57
C LYS A 77 29.09 -16.90 -23.79
N LYS A 78 29.93 -17.85 -24.20
CA LYS A 78 29.51 -19.23 -24.47
C LYS A 78 29.11 -20.00 -23.22
N LEU A 79 29.52 -19.54 -22.04
CA LEU A 79 29.20 -20.17 -20.76
C LEU A 79 27.85 -19.70 -20.20
N CYS A 80 27.28 -18.60 -20.69
CA CYS A 80 25.98 -18.10 -20.24
C CYS A 80 24.83 -19.03 -20.69
N ASP A 81 24.10 -19.61 -19.73
CA ASP A 81 22.79 -20.22 -19.98
C ASP A 81 21.73 -19.13 -20.12
N CYS A 82 21.32 -18.89 -21.35
CA CYS A 82 20.36 -17.83 -21.70
C CYS A 82 18.92 -18.14 -21.28
N ASN A 83 18.63 -19.41 -21.01
CA ASN A 83 17.28 -19.93 -20.77
C ASN A 83 16.98 -20.10 -19.30
N TYR A 84 18.02 -20.25 -18.47
CA TYR A 84 17.85 -20.31 -17.04
C TYR A 84 17.38 -18.97 -16.46
N ARG A 85 16.41 -19.05 -15.54
CA ARG A 85 15.84 -17.91 -14.81
C ARG A 85 15.91 -18.27 -13.33
N PRO A 86 16.89 -17.74 -12.59
CA PRO A 86 16.98 -17.95 -11.15
C PRO A 86 15.71 -17.48 -10.47
N LYS A 87 15.27 -18.25 -9.47
CA LYS A 87 14.07 -17.91 -8.70
C LYS A 87 14.42 -16.95 -7.58
N GLU A 88 13.42 -16.20 -7.13
CA GLU A 88 13.55 -15.41 -5.91
C GLU A 88 14.08 -16.26 -4.74
N GLY A 89 15.04 -15.73 -3.99
CA GLY A 89 15.61 -16.41 -2.82
C GLY A 89 16.66 -17.47 -3.16
N GLU A 90 16.88 -17.77 -4.44
CA GLU A 90 17.90 -18.71 -4.87
C GLU A 90 19.31 -18.19 -4.55
N LEU A 91 20.18 -19.08 -4.09
CA LEU A 91 21.57 -18.78 -3.80
C LEU A 91 22.46 -19.10 -4.99
N GLY A 92 23.44 -18.24 -5.24
CA GLY A 92 24.44 -18.43 -6.27
C GLY A 92 25.78 -17.85 -5.87
N ILE A 93 26.76 -17.98 -6.76
CA ILE A 93 28.10 -17.47 -6.54
C ILE A 93 28.49 -16.57 -7.71
N ILE A 94 28.96 -15.36 -7.42
CA ILE A 94 29.50 -14.48 -8.46
C ILE A 94 30.79 -15.11 -8.99
N ARG A 95 30.87 -15.33 -10.30
CA ARG A 95 32.07 -15.84 -10.97
C ARG A 95 32.82 -14.75 -11.72
N PHE A 96 32.10 -13.78 -12.27
CA PHE A 96 32.69 -12.66 -13.02
C PHE A 96 31.86 -11.39 -12.83
N ALA A 97 32.49 -10.22 -13.03
CA ALA A 97 31.86 -8.91 -12.95
C ALA A 97 32.24 -8.04 -14.17
N SER A 98 31.32 -7.18 -14.62
CA SER A 98 31.45 -6.26 -15.75
C SER A 98 30.62 -4.97 -15.49
N PRO A 99 30.96 -3.80 -16.06
CA PRO A 99 32.13 -3.49 -16.88
C PRO A 99 33.38 -3.19 -16.06
N ASP A 100 34.52 -3.21 -16.74
CA ASP A 100 35.75 -2.57 -16.25
C ASP A 100 35.46 -1.07 -16.05
N SER A 101 36.08 -0.46 -15.04
CA SER A 101 35.60 0.79 -14.42
C SER A 101 35.50 2.01 -15.36
N GLU A 102 36.12 1.97 -16.54
CA GLU A 102 36.25 3.09 -17.47
C GLU A 102 34.99 3.39 -18.31
N ASP A 103 34.04 2.45 -18.43
CA ASP A 103 32.83 2.59 -19.29
C ASP A 103 31.51 2.90 -18.51
N ARG A 104 31.61 3.45 -17.30
CA ARG A 104 30.42 3.70 -16.46
C ARG A 104 29.65 4.97 -16.87
N ILE A 105 28.45 4.83 -17.44
CA ILE A 105 27.45 5.92 -17.59
C ILE A 105 26.45 5.94 -16.42
N GLY A 106 26.80 5.35 -15.26
CA GLY A 106 25.96 5.37 -14.05
C GLY A 106 26.07 4.13 -13.19
N ILE A 107 25.53 4.21 -11.96
CA ILE A 107 25.51 3.16 -10.92
C ILE A 107 24.68 1.92 -11.35
N GLU A 108 23.84 2.06 -12.38
CA GLU A 108 22.85 1.06 -12.81
C GLU A 108 23.39 0.00 -13.79
N ASN A 109 24.69 0.01 -14.09
CA ASN A 109 25.26 -0.75 -15.21
C ASN A 109 26.19 -1.91 -14.79
N ILE A 110 26.31 -2.24 -13.50
CA ILE A 110 27.13 -3.38 -13.07
C ILE A 110 26.35 -4.68 -13.29
N LEU A 111 26.97 -5.60 -14.00
CA LEU A 111 26.44 -6.90 -14.35
C LEU A 111 27.42 -7.99 -13.94
N TYR A 112 26.87 -9.04 -13.36
CA TYR A 112 27.63 -10.19 -12.90
C TYR A 112 27.31 -11.40 -13.77
N LEU A 113 28.30 -12.25 -13.98
CA LEU A 113 28.05 -13.64 -14.36
C LEU A 113 28.10 -14.47 -13.08
N ALA A 114 26.96 -14.99 -12.67
CA ALA A 114 26.81 -15.72 -11.42
C ALA A 114 26.25 -17.12 -11.68
N GLU A 115 26.73 -18.07 -10.91
CA GLU A 115 26.34 -19.48 -11.00
C GLU A 115 25.22 -19.77 -10.00
N PHE A 116 24.05 -20.15 -10.52
CA PHE A 116 22.86 -20.51 -9.76
C PHE A 116 22.42 -21.90 -10.18
N ASN A 117 22.33 -22.83 -9.22
CA ASN A 117 21.98 -24.24 -9.47
C ASN A 117 22.79 -24.89 -10.64
N GLY A 118 24.07 -24.54 -10.76
CA GLY A 118 24.97 -25.03 -11.83
C GLY A 118 24.82 -24.33 -13.19
N HIS A 119 23.91 -23.34 -13.31
CA HIS A 119 23.73 -22.53 -14.50
C HIS A 119 24.42 -21.17 -14.32
N LEU A 120 25.30 -20.81 -15.25
CA LEU A 120 25.90 -19.47 -15.30
C LEU A 120 24.96 -18.51 -16.01
N VAL A 121 24.53 -17.46 -15.33
CA VAL A 121 23.60 -16.46 -15.89
C VAL A 121 24.12 -15.05 -15.71
N THR A 122 23.79 -14.19 -16.67
CA THR A 122 24.09 -12.76 -16.56
C THR A 122 23.00 -12.07 -15.77
N ILE A 123 23.37 -11.43 -14.66
CA ILE A 123 22.44 -10.82 -13.71
C ILE A 123 22.87 -9.40 -13.36
N GLY A 124 21.90 -8.49 -13.25
CA GLY A 124 22.17 -7.14 -12.78
C GLY A 124 22.45 -7.08 -11.29
N CYS A 125 23.33 -6.15 -10.90
CA CYS A 125 23.66 -5.91 -9.51
C CYS A 125 22.40 -5.64 -8.65
N GLY A 126 21.36 -5.03 -9.23
CA GLY A 126 20.11 -4.68 -8.53
C GLY A 126 19.18 -5.87 -8.31
N SER A 127 19.52 -7.05 -8.82
CA SER A 127 18.73 -8.27 -8.69
C SER A 127 19.36 -9.29 -7.74
N ILE A 128 20.54 -8.98 -7.19
CA ILE A 128 21.25 -9.79 -6.21
C ILE A 128 21.46 -9.01 -4.91
N ILE A 129 21.42 -9.74 -3.80
CA ILE A 129 21.61 -9.24 -2.43
C ILE A 129 22.53 -10.19 -1.67
N GLU A 130 22.99 -9.77 -0.49
CA GLU A 130 23.77 -10.64 0.39
C GLU A 130 22.93 -11.88 0.78
N LYS A 131 23.58 -13.03 0.95
CA LYS A 131 22.90 -14.31 1.24
C LYS A 131 21.95 -14.26 2.45
N ASP A 132 22.29 -13.45 3.46
CA ASP A 132 21.56 -13.34 4.73
C ASP A 132 20.51 -12.20 4.71
N SER A 133 20.48 -11.37 3.66
CA SER A 133 19.48 -10.33 3.45
C SER A 133 18.13 -10.96 3.04
N LEU A 134 16.99 -10.30 3.27
CA LEU A 134 15.67 -10.83 2.89
C LEU A 134 15.39 -10.62 1.41
N SER A 135 14.83 -11.62 0.71
CA SER A 135 14.30 -11.43 -0.65
C SER A 135 13.03 -10.57 -0.66
N ILE A 136 12.57 -10.11 -1.83
CA ILE A 136 11.45 -9.17 -1.95
C ILE A 136 10.17 -9.73 -1.32
N SER A 137 9.80 -10.98 -1.58
CA SER A 137 8.62 -11.61 -0.98
C SER A 137 8.80 -11.82 0.52
N GLU A 138 10.03 -12.09 0.99
CA GLU A 138 10.31 -12.18 2.43
C GLU A 138 10.17 -10.82 3.13
N GLN A 139 10.63 -9.75 2.48
CA GLN A 139 10.48 -8.37 2.93
C GLN A 139 9.00 -7.97 2.94
N ASP A 140 8.28 -8.19 1.84
CA ASP A 140 6.86 -7.90 1.71
C ASP A 140 6.06 -8.65 2.78
N ARG A 141 6.32 -9.93 2.99
CA ARG A 141 5.67 -10.70 4.05
C ARG A 141 5.97 -10.15 5.44
N LYS A 142 7.20 -9.67 5.67
CA LYS A 142 7.59 -9.07 6.96
C LYS A 142 6.91 -7.72 7.16
N LEU A 143 6.85 -6.88 6.12
CA LEU A 143 6.14 -5.60 6.11
C LEU A 143 4.64 -5.83 6.36
N GLN A 144 3.99 -6.68 5.57
CA GLN A 144 2.59 -7.08 5.75
C GLN A 144 2.28 -7.56 7.18
N ARG A 145 3.16 -8.39 7.78
CA ARG A 145 2.98 -8.85 9.17
C ARG A 145 3.10 -7.71 10.17
N ARG A 146 4.11 -6.85 10.03
CA ARG A 146 4.29 -5.70 10.93
C ARG A 146 3.10 -4.76 10.82
N ASP A 147 2.70 -4.43 9.60
CA ASP A 147 1.58 -3.55 9.31
C ASP A 147 0.28 -4.16 9.85
N SER A 148 0.11 -5.48 9.76
CA SER A 148 -1.03 -6.20 10.38
C SER A 148 -1.07 -6.06 11.91
N VAL A 149 0.08 -6.16 12.59
CA VAL A 149 0.17 -5.98 14.06
C VAL A 149 -0.12 -4.53 14.45
N GLU A 150 0.48 -3.57 13.76
CA GLU A 150 0.25 -2.13 14.01
C GLU A 150 -1.22 -1.76 13.80
N ASN A 151 -1.83 -2.26 12.73
CA ASN A 151 -3.25 -2.07 12.45
C ASN A 151 -4.13 -2.71 13.53
N ALA A 152 -3.79 -3.91 14.02
CA ALA A 152 -4.54 -4.54 15.11
C ALA A 152 -4.46 -3.73 16.43
N ILE A 153 -3.28 -3.21 16.76
CA ILE A 153 -3.07 -2.34 17.93
C ILE A 153 -3.83 -1.02 17.77
N TYR A 154 -3.82 -0.43 16.58
CA TYR A 154 -4.57 0.78 16.27
C TYR A 154 -6.08 0.56 16.39
N ALA A 155 -6.56 -0.58 15.85
CA ALA A 155 -7.98 -0.90 15.80
C ALA A 155 -8.60 -1.11 17.18
N LYS A 156 -7.85 -1.71 18.14
CA LYS A 156 -8.35 -2.02 19.50
C LYS A 156 -9.74 -2.70 19.49
N GLY A 157 -9.98 -3.58 18.52
CA GLY A 157 -11.26 -4.29 18.36
C GLY A 157 -12.38 -3.50 17.69
N CYS A 158 -12.15 -2.26 17.25
CA CYS A 158 -13.12 -1.48 16.49
C CYS A 158 -13.07 -1.82 14.99
N ALA A 159 -14.20 -2.24 14.42
CA ALA A 159 -14.31 -2.65 13.02
C ALA A 159 -14.05 -1.52 12.02
N PHE A 160 -14.33 -0.25 12.39
CA PHE A 160 -14.06 0.90 11.53
C PHE A 160 -12.57 1.16 11.27
N LYS A 161 -11.68 0.53 12.06
CA LYS A 161 -10.22 0.70 11.98
C LYS A 161 -9.51 -0.47 11.32
N THR A 162 -10.23 -1.37 10.66
CA THR A 162 -9.64 -2.56 10.05
C THR A 162 -9.18 -2.28 8.62
N ALA A 163 -7.90 -2.54 8.34
CA ALA A 163 -7.30 -2.42 7.01
C ALA A 163 -7.75 -3.52 6.02
N TYR A 164 -8.35 -4.60 6.52
CA TYR A 164 -8.75 -5.76 5.72
C TYR A 164 -10.19 -6.16 6.03
N PHE A 165 -11.05 -6.19 5.02
CA PHE A 165 -12.36 -6.83 5.09
C PHE A 165 -12.64 -7.51 3.75
N GLN A 166 -13.10 -8.77 3.79
CA GLN A 166 -13.38 -9.59 2.60
C GLN A 166 -12.23 -9.71 1.56
N GLY A 167 -10.97 -9.60 2.01
CA GLY A 167 -9.80 -9.81 1.14
C GLY A 167 -9.30 -8.57 0.40
N SER A 168 -9.96 -7.41 0.55
CA SER A 168 -9.50 -6.15 -0.04
C SER A 168 -8.71 -5.31 0.99
N PRO A 169 -7.47 -4.89 0.68
CA PRO A 169 -6.68 -4.02 1.54
C PRO A 169 -7.07 -2.55 1.38
N TYR A 170 -7.11 -1.81 2.50
CA TYR A 170 -7.27 -0.35 2.56
C TYR A 170 -6.28 0.27 3.53
N ALA A 171 -5.92 1.54 3.30
CA ALA A 171 -4.96 2.30 4.12
C ALA A 171 -5.53 2.76 5.49
N ALA A 172 -6.13 1.85 6.27
CA ALA A 172 -6.67 2.18 7.60
C ALA A 172 -5.57 2.70 8.54
N GLY A 173 -5.82 3.81 9.22
CA GLY A 173 -4.86 4.40 10.15
C GLY A 173 -3.56 4.92 9.52
N THR A 174 -3.42 4.96 8.19
CA THR A 174 -2.21 5.46 7.52
C THR A 174 -2.14 6.99 7.56
N PHE A 175 -3.21 7.69 7.19
CA PHE A 175 -3.22 9.15 7.10
C PHE A 175 -3.95 9.83 8.27
N PRO A 176 -3.64 11.09 8.61
CA PRO A 176 -4.30 11.81 9.70
C PRO A 176 -5.82 11.94 9.53
N ILE A 177 -6.30 12.07 8.29
CA ILE A 177 -7.73 12.13 7.97
C ILE A 177 -8.45 10.83 8.31
N ASP A 178 -7.89 9.68 7.91
CA ASP A 178 -8.41 8.34 8.23
C ASP A 178 -8.57 8.18 9.73
N ARG A 179 -7.50 8.50 10.47
CA ARG A 179 -7.49 8.30 11.91
C ARG A 179 -8.60 9.07 12.62
N LYS A 180 -8.95 10.26 12.14
CA LYS A 180 -9.95 11.13 12.79
C LYS A 180 -11.36 10.65 12.57
N ALA A 181 -11.71 10.28 11.34
CA ALA A 181 -13.03 9.75 11.05
C ALA A 181 -13.24 8.37 11.69
N GLU A 182 -12.24 7.48 11.58
CA GLU A 182 -12.27 6.15 12.19
C GLU A 182 -12.37 6.22 13.73
N ASN A 183 -11.60 7.12 14.37
CA ASN A 183 -11.70 7.35 15.81
C ASN A 183 -13.10 7.83 16.21
N LEU A 184 -13.70 8.76 15.45
CA LEU A 184 -15.06 9.24 15.75
C LEU A 184 -16.07 8.10 15.65
N CYS A 185 -15.99 7.23 14.64
CA CYS A 185 -16.86 6.05 14.55
C CYS A 185 -16.71 5.14 15.76
N CYS A 186 -15.48 4.87 16.20
CA CYS A 186 -15.24 4.02 17.38
C CYS A 186 -15.72 4.68 18.69
N GLU A 187 -15.58 6.00 18.82
CA GLU A 187 -16.10 6.76 19.96
C GLU A 187 -17.63 6.75 20.01
N LEU A 188 -18.29 6.90 18.86
CA LEU A 188 -19.75 6.80 18.75
C LEU A 188 -20.23 5.38 19.05
N GLN A 189 -19.52 4.36 18.54
CA GLN A 189 -19.83 2.96 18.85
C GLN A 189 -19.69 2.65 20.35
N ALA A 190 -18.68 3.21 21.01
CA ALA A 190 -18.49 3.07 22.46
C ALA A 190 -19.56 3.79 23.30
N LYS A 191 -20.35 4.67 22.68
CA LYS A 191 -21.53 5.33 23.26
C LYS A 191 -22.83 4.62 22.89
N ASP A 192 -22.76 3.38 22.46
CA ASP A 192 -23.90 2.55 22.06
C ASP A 192 -24.71 3.11 20.87
N VAL A 193 -24.09 3.93 20.02
CA VAL A 193 -24.73 4.33 18.76
C VAL A 193 -24.85 3.11 17.86
N ASP A 194 -26.08 2.73 17.54
CA ASP A 194 -26.40 1.48 16.86
C ASP A 194 -26.19 1.56 15.34
N THR A 195 -26.34 2.76 14.77
CA THR A 195 -26.34 3.01 13.33
C THR A 195 -25.28 4.04 12.99
N LEU A 196 -24.21 3.59 12.31
CA LEU A 196 -23.02 4.36 12.00
C LEU A 196 -22.55 4.06 10.58
N LEU A 197 -22.17 5.07 9.83
CA LEU A 197 -21.57 4.93 8.51
C LEU A 197 -20.30 5.76 8.42
N LEU A 198 -19.22 5.16 7.94
CA LEU A 198 -18.00 5.84 7.52
C LEU A 198 -17.89 5.74 6.00
N LEU A 199 -17.86 6.89 5.33
CA LEU A 199 -17.56 7.02 3.91
C LEU A 199 -16.15 7.59 3.78
N LYS A 200 -15.30 6.96 2.97
CA LYS A 200 -14.02 7.49 2.53
C LYS A 200 -13.97 7.63 1.02
N ALA A 201 -13.45 8.74 0.52
CA ALA A 201 -13.35 9.01 -0.90
C ALA A 201 -11.88 9.18 -1.31
N PHE A 202 -11.40 8.31 -2.19
CA PHE A 202 -10.04 8.30 -2.70
C PHE A 202 -10.02 8.75 -4.14
N TYR A 203 -9.15 9.69 -4.49
CA TYR A 203 -8.81 9.94 -5.90
C TYR A 203 -7.64 9.05 -6.30
N ASP A 204 -7.78 8.36 -7.43
CA ASP A 204 -6.67 7.72 -8.15
C ASP A 204 -5.90 6.59 -7.42
N ASN A 205 -6.39 6.14 -6.28
CA ASN A 205 -5.60 5.23 -5.42
C ASN A 205 -6.31 3.94 -5.05
N HIS A 206 -7.49 3.64 -5.59
CA HIS A 206 -8.24 2.39 -5.31
C HIS A 206 -8.31 2.00 -3.81
N GLY A 207 -8.30 2.99 -2.90
CA GLY A 207 -8.32 2.75 -1.44
C GLY A 207 -6.96 2.66 -0.73
N LEU A 208 -5.85 2.86 -1.44
CA LEU A 208 -4.48 2.72 -0.93
C LEU A 208 -3.78 4.05 -0.61
N GLY A 209 -4.38 5.19 -0.96
CA GLY A 209 -3.83 6.53 -0.78
C GLY A 209 -4.59 7.35 0.26
N GLU A 210 -4.17 8.59 0.47
CA GLU A 210 -4.88 9.52 1.37
C GLU A 210 -6.29 9.80 0.83
N SER A 211 -7.29 9.70 1.70
CA SER A 211 -8.66 10.10 1.39
C SER A 211 -8.71 11.59 1.05
N ASN A 212 -9.36 11.96 -0.05
CA ASN A 212 -9.67 13.35 -0.38
C ASN A 212 -10.63 13.95 0.65
N TYR A 213 -11.61 13.15 1.08
CA TYR A 213 -12.50 13.48 2.19
C TYR A 213 -13.04 12.20 2.83
N GLU A 214 -13.47 12.35 4.09
CA GLU A 214 -14.17 11.31 4.83
C GLU A 214 -15.42 11.88 5.48
N ALA A 215 -16.46 11.08 5.61
CA ALA A 215 -17.68 11.47 6.29
C ALA A 215 -18.13 10.39 7.25
N VAL A 216 -18.45 10.81 8.48
CA VAL A 216 -19.07 9.95 9.49
C VAL A 216 -20.52 10.37 9.60
N ILE A 217 -21.44 9.43 9.36
CA ILE A 217 -22.89 9.60 9.52
C ILE A 217 -23.34 8.72 10.68
N TRP A 218 -24.22 9.24 11.54
CA TRP A 218 -24.78 8.46 12.64
C TRP A 218 -26.21 8.87 12.97
N THR A 219 -26.95 7.97 13.58
CA THR A 219 -28.29 8.24 14.11
C THR A 219 -28.29 8.10 15.63
N GLU A 220 -28.75 9.13 16.32
CA GLU A 220 -28.91 9.13 17.78
C GLU A 220 -30.28 9.71 18.12
N ASN A 221 -31.05 9.01 18.97
CA ASN A 221 -32.40 9.42 19.37
C ASN A 221 -33.35 9.74 18.18
N GLY A 222 -33.24 8.97 17.09
CA GLY A 222 -34.08 9.13 15.89
C GLY A 222 -33.71 10.30 14.98
N ARG A 223 -32.67 11.08 15.33
CA ARG A 223 -32.13 12.14 14.48
C ARG A 223 -30.77 11.72 13.93
N SER A 224 -30.53 12.03 12.65
CA SER A 224 -29.29 11.66 12.00
C SER A 224 -28.43 12.88 11.71
N TYR A 225 -27.13 12.67 11.90
CA TYR A 225 -26.10 13.69 11.76
C TYR A 225 -25.00 13.17 10.87
N TYR A 226 -24.26 14.10 10.27
CA TYR A 226 -22.99 13.78 9.66
C TYR A 226 -21.93 14.83 10.00
N ARG A 227 -20.67 14.40 9.90
CA ARG A 227 -19.50 15.24 9.99
C ARG A 227 -18.54 14.88 8.87
N ILE A 228 -18.02 15.89 8.20
CA ILE A 228 -17.04 15.74 7.13
C ILE A 228 -15.65 16.10 7.65
N PHE A 229 -14.66 15.35 7.21
CA PHE A 229 -13.23 15.58 7.41
C PHE A 229 -12.60 15.77 6.03
N GLN A 230 -11.74 16.78 5.88
CA GLN A 230 -11.06 17.08 4.61
C GLN A 230 -9.65 17.57 4.87
N ASN A 231 -8.76 17.31 3.92
CA ASN A 231 -7.46 17.96 3.88
C ASN A 231 -7.52 19.14 2.90
N ILE A 232 -7.42 20.37 3.42
CA ILE A 232 -7.42 21.60 2.61
C ILE A 232 -6.10 22.32 2.89
N ASN A 233 -5.27 22.48 1.86
CA ASN A 233 -3.94 23.10 1.96
C ASN A 233 -3.05 22.46 3.03
N ASN A 234 -2.98 21.12 3.04
CA ASN A 234 -2.22 20.32 4.02
C ASN A 234 -2.66 20.52 5.48
N ARG A 235 -3.90 20.96 5.69
CA ARG A 235 -4.52 21.09 7.00
C ARG A 235 -5.78 20.25 7.05
N LEU A 236 -5.87 19.41 8.07
CA LEU A 236 -7.09 18.68 8.38
C LEU A 236 -8.14 19.66 8.94
N ILE A 237 -9.26 19.75 8.25
CA ILE A 237 -10.44 20.53 8.64
C ILE A 237 -11.59 19.55 8.90
N GLN A 238 -12.44 19.87 9.87
CA GLN A 238 -13.64 19.12 10.18
C GLN A 238 -14.85 20.06 10.21
N SER A 239 -15.98 19.62 9.67
CA SER A 239 -17.24 20.38 9.74
C SER A 239 -17.82 20.36 11.17
N ALA A 240 -18.79 21.24 11.41
CA ALA A 240 -19.73 21.04 12.51
C ALA A 240 -20.59 19.78 12.29
N ASN A 241 -21.38 19.41 13.30
CA ASN A 241 -22.42 18.38 13.11
C ASN A 241 -23.54 18.97 12.25
N LEU A 242 -23.87 18.29 11.16
CA LEU A 242 -24.87 18.71 10.20
C LEU A 242 -26.02 17.71 10.19
N ASP A 243 -27.24 18.20 10.04
CA ASP A 243 -28.42 17.34 9.95
C ASP A 243 -28.54 16.68 8.58
N ILE A 244 -29.01 15.44 8.57
CA ILE A 244 -29.24 14.65 7.36
C ILE A 244 -30.45 13.74 7.53
N ASP A 245 -31.23 13.57 6.46
CA ASP A 245 -32.23 12.51 6.37
C ASP A 245 -31.56 11.19 5.96
N PHE A 246 -30.88 10.55 6.91
CA PHE A 246 -30.17 9.28 6.66
C PHE A 246 -31.12 8.07 6.65
N ARG A 247 -32.34 8.23 7.16
CA ARG A 247 -33.32 7.15 7.27
C ARG A 247 -33.67 6.56 5.91
N LYS A 248 -33.79 7.38 4.87
CA LYS A 248 -34.01 6.91 3.49
C LYS A 248 -32.93 5.94 3.01
N ALA A 249 -31.66 6.23 3.30
CA ALA A 249 -30.55 5.35 2.92
C ALA A 249 -30.57 4.04 3.72
N ILE A 250 -30.88 4.09 5.02
CA ILE A 250 -30.99 2.91 5.88
C ILE A 250 -32.16 2.00 5.45
N ASP A 251 -33.33 2.59 5.22
CA ASP A 251 -34.54 1.85 4.82
C ASP A 251 -34.32 1.20 3.45
N PHE A 252 -33.72 1.92 2.49
CA PHE A 252 -33.37 1.37 1.19
C PHE A 252 -32.37 0.21 1.29
N PHE A 253 -31.31 0.36 2.11
CA PHE A 253 -30.36 -0.73 2.34
C PHE A 253 -31.04 -1.97 2.89
N THR A 254 -31.91 -1.79 3.88
CA THR A 254 -32.59 -2.92 4.55
C THR A 254 -33.53 -3.65 3.60
N GLN A 255 -34.22 -2.94 2.72
CA GLN A 255 -35.13 -3.52 1.72
C GLN A 255 -34.38 -4.23 0.57
N HIS A 256 -33.20 -3.74 0.20
CA HIS A 256 -32.42 -4.24 -0.94
C HIS A 256 -31.10 -4.92 -0.56
N GLN A 257 -30.95 -5.30 0.72
CA GLN A 257 -29.68 -5.76 1.31
C GLN A 257 -29.01 -6.84 0.47
N SER A 258 -29.75 -7.88 0.06
CA SER A 258 -29.19 -8.99 -0.70
C SER A 258 -28.63 -8.56 -2.05
N SER A 259 -29.28 -7.61 -2.75
CA SER A 259 -28.75 -7.11 -4.03
C SER A 259 -27.56 -6.19 -3.80
N ILE A 260 -27.60 -5.33 -2.77
CA ILE A 260 -26.48 -4.45 -2.46
C ILE A 260 -25.22 -5.26 -2.13
N LEU A 261 -25.33 -6.33 -1.35
CA LEU A 261 -24.16 -7.10 -0.90
C LEU A 261 -23.67 -8.15 -1.91
N ASN A 262 -24.51 -8.59 -2.86
CA ASN A 262 -24.19 -9.75 -3.71
C ASN A 262 -24.19 -9.45 -5.22
N SER A 263 -24.45 -8.21 -5.64
CA SER A 263 -24.35 -7.82 -7.06
C SER A 263 -23.57 -6.53 -7.25
N GLU A 264 -22.88 -6.44 -8.40
CA GLU A 264 -22.12 -5.25 -8.79
C GLU A 264 -22.81 -4.50 -9.93
N PRO A 265 -22.86 -3.16 -9.87
CA PRO A 265 -23.32 -2.35 -10.99
C PRO A 265 -22.41 -2.51 -12.21
N GLN A 266 -23.03 -2.51 -13.39
CA GLN A 266 -22.29 -2.48 -14.64
C GLN A 266 -21.49 -1.17 -14.75
N SER A 267 -20.21 -1.32 -15.06
CA SER A 267 -19.29 -0.20 -15.23
C SER A 267 -19.35 0.34 -16.66
N LEU A 268 -19.36 1.67 -16.83
CA LEU A 268 -18.87 2.28 -18.07
C LEU A 268 -17.34 2.15 -18.11
N GLU A 269 -16.75 2.21 -19.32
CA GLU A 269 -15.31 2.04 -19.57
C GLU A 269 -14.43 2.60 -18.44
N ALA A 270 -13.45 1.80 -18.01
CA ALA A 270 -12.55 2.16 -16.91
C ALA A 270 -11.79 3.45 -17.26
N TRP A 271 -12.06 4.52 -16.50
CA TRP A 271 -11.23 5.73 -16.52
C TRP A 271 -9.94 5.44 -15.76
N SER A 272 -8.81 6.00 -16.20
CA SER A 272 -7.51 5.69 -15.60
C SER A 272 -7.35 6.18 -14.17
N HIS A 273 -8.13 7.18 -13.74
CA HIS A 273 -8.01 7.84 -12.43
C HIS A 273 -9.39 8.18 -11.80
N PRO A 274 -10.28 7.20 -11.54
CA PRO A 274 -11.61 7.48 -11.01
C PRO A 274 -11.58 7.66 -9.49
N PHE A 275 -12.58 8.36 -8.94
CA PHE A 275 -12.81 8.28 -7.51
C PHE A 275 -13.20 6.86 -7.11
N THR A 276 -12.69 6.40 -5.97
CA THR A 276 -13.14 5.17 -5.30
C THR A 276 -13.73 5.55 -3.95
N TYR A 277 -14.88 4.98 -3.63
CA TYR A 277 -15.56 5.18 -2.35
C TYR A 277 -15.49 3.90 -1.55
N LEU A 278 -15.05 3.99 -0.29
CA LEU A 278 -15.15 2.94 0.72
C LEU A 278 -16.26 3.32 1.69
N ILE A 279 -17.18 2.39 1.92
CA ILE A 279 -18.30 2.57 2.84
C ILE A 279 -18.24 1.47 3.88
N GLN A 280 -18.14 1.85 5.14
CA GLN A 280 -18.25 0.95 6.29
C GLN A 280 -19.53 1.30 7.03
N PHE A 281 -20.42 0.34 7.19
CA PHE A 281 -21.77 0.57 7.73
C PHE A 281 -22.09 -0.42 8.85
N LYS A 282 -22.37 0.12 10.03
CA LYS A 282 -22.88 -0.61 11.19
C LYS A 282 -24.36 -0.31 11.38
N ILE A 283 -25.16 -1.36 11.56
CA ILE A 283 -26.57 -1.27 11.96
C ILE A 283 -26.86 -2.36 12.99
N GLY A 284 -27.20 -1.94 14.21
CA GLY A 284 -27.24 -2.83 15.37
C GLY A 284 -25.87 -3.48 15.59
N ASN A 285 -25.85 -4.82 15.60
CA ASN A 285 -24.64 -5.64 15.78
C ASN A 285 -24.00 -6.08 14.45
N LYS A 286 -24.56 -5.69 13.31
CA LYS A 286 -24.05 -6.08 11.99
C LYS A 286 -23.13 -5.00 11.46
N PHE A 287 -22.03 -5.43 10.82
CA PHE A 287 -21.07 -4.55 10.16
C PHE A 287 -20.90 -4.99 8.71
N TYR A 288 -20.96 -4.03 7.81
CA TYR A 288 -20.81 -4.21 6.37
C TYR A 288 -19.70 -3.28 5.88
N GLN A 289 -19.01 -3.71 4.83
CA GLN A 289 -18.05 -2.88 4.13
C GLN A 289 -18.20 -3.11 2.64
N GLU A 290 -18.26 -2.02 1.89
CA GLU A 290 -18.43 -2.01 0.44
C GLU A 290 -17.47 -1.01 -0.17
N SER A 291 -17.00 -1.28 -1.39
CA SER A 291 -16.28 -0.29 -2.17
C SER A 291 -16.82 -0.19 -3.59
N ILE A 292 -16.85 1.01 -4.13
CA ILE A 292 -17.32 1.25 -5.49
C ILE A 292 -16.49 2.34 -6.16
N ALA A 293 -16.18 2.15 -7.44
CA ALA A 293 -15.57 3.19 -8.25
C ALA A 293 -16.64 4.10 -8.88
N GLU A 294 -16.30 5.36 -9.08
CA GLU A 294 -17.23 6.38 -9.57
C GLU A 294 -17.82 6.06 -10.94
N TYR A 295 -17.05 5.44 -11.84
CA TYR A 295 -17.57 5.02 -13.16
C TYR A 295 -18.70 3.98 -13.05
N SER A 296 -18.75 3.20 -11.96
CA SER A 296 -19.83 2.25 -11.72
C SER A 296 -21.10 2.94 -11.22
N LEU A 297 -20.94 4.03 -10.46
CA LEU A 297 -22.05 4.88 -10.03
C LEU A 297 -22.69 5.61 -11.22
N VAL A 298 -21.89 6.04 -12.18
CA VAL A 298 -22.37 6.74 -13.39
C VAL A 298 -22.94 5.75 -14.41
N GLY A 299 -22.33 4.57 -14.55
CA GLY A 299 -22.69 3.60 -15.59
C GLY A 299 -23.99 2.85 -15.36
N ASN A 300 -24.40 2.66 -14.11
CA ASN A 300 -25.66 2.00 -13.79
C ASN A 300 -26.32 2.65 -12.57
N PRO A 301 -26.98 3.82 -12.73
CA PRO A 301 -27.57 4.58 -11.63
C PRO A 301 -28.74 3.86 -10.93
N GLU A 302 -29.43 2.97 -11.64
CA GLU A 302 -30.61 2.24 -11.16
C GLU A 302 -30.26 0.97 -10.38
N HIS A 303 -28.99 0.54 -10.40
CA HIS A 303 -28.55 -0.62 -9.62
C HIS A 303 -28.70 -0.31 -8.12
N PRO A 304 -29.26 -1.22 -7.29
CA PRO A 304 -29.52 -0.94 -5.87
C PRO A 304 -28.29 -0.46 -5.07
N LYS A 305 -27.11 -1.05 -5.33
CA LYS A 305 -25.84 -0.57 -4.72
C LYS A 305 -25.58 0.90 -5.08
N THR A 306 -25.71 1.27 -6.35
CA THR A 306 -25.51 2.64 -6.82
C THR A 306 -26.53 3.59 -6.21
N THR A 307 -27.81 3.22 -6.21
CA THR A 307 -28.88 4.04 -5.63
C THR A 307 -28.63 4.30 -4.14
N TRP A 308 -28.31 3.26 -3.38
CA TRP A 308 -28.01 3.39 -1.95
C TRP A 308 -26.83 4.33 -1.68
N ILE A 309 -25.74 4.17 -2.43
CA ILE A 309 -24.55 4.99 -2.29
C ILE A 309 -24.82 6.45 -2.68
N ASN A 310 -25.63 6.69 -3.71
CA ASN A 310 -26.04 8.05 -4.09
C ASN A 310 -26.91 8.73 -3.02
N LEU A 311 -27.77 7.98 -2.31
CA LEU A 311 -28.54 8.51 -1.17
C LEU A 311 -27.62 8.99 -0.04
N ILE A 312 -26.48 8.32 0.16
CA ILE A 312 -25.45 8.71 1.14
C ILE A 312 -24.66 9.92 0.65
N MET A 313 -24.16 9.87 -0.59
CA MET A 313 -23.19 10.83 -1.09
C MET A 313 -23.78 12.17 -1.50
N SER A 314 -25.02 12.21 -1.97
CA SER A 314 -25.64 13.46 -2.46
C SER A 314 -25.58 14.62 -1.46
N PRO A 315 -26.01 14.46 -0.19
CA PRO A 315 -25.93 15.53 0.80
C PRO A 315 -24.49 15.93 1.13
N ILE A 316 -23.56 14.96 1.16
CA ILE A 316 -22.14 15.21 1.44
C ILE A 316 -21.51 16.03 0.31
N LYS A 317 -21.69 15.61 -0.95
CA LYS A 317 -21.17 16.31 -2.13
C LYS A 317 -21.73 17.73 -2.25
N ALA A 318 -22.99 17.94 -1.87
CA ALA A 318 -23.59 19.27 -1.86
C ALA A 318 -22.87 20.22 -0.87
N HIS A 319 -22.50 19.72 0.31
CA HIS A 319 -21.78 20.49 1.32
C HIS A 319 -20.31 20.76 0.95
N ILE A 320 -19.65 19.81 0.29
CA ILE A 320 -18.25 20.00 -0.14
C ILE A 320 -18.13 21.07 -1.25
N LYS A 321 -19.18 21.27 -2.04
CA LYS A 321 -19.21 22.26 -3.14
C LYS A 321 -19.63 23.66 -2.70
N SER A 322 -20.17 23.84 -1.49
CA SER A 322 -20.62 25.12 -0.93
C SER A 322 -19.52 25.83 -0.16
#